data_AF-A0A8K1FI67-F1
#
_entry.id   AF-A0A8K1FI67-F1
#
_cell.length_a   1.000
_cell.length_b   1.000
_cell.length_c   1.000
_cell.angle_alpha   90.00
_cell.angle_beta   90.00
_cell.angle_gamma   90.00
#
_symmetry.space_group_name_H-M   'P 1'
#
loop_
_entity.id
_entity.type
_entity.pdbx_description
1 polymer ?
#
loop_
_entity_poly.entity_id
_entity_poly.type
_entity_poly.pdbx_seq_one_letter_code
_entity_poly.pdbx_strand_id
1 'polypeptide(L)'
;MGQVCSGSAVGKQVAVARDPSDQELDAVEMKEVKIPDFDSFFERAAAPLNELVEIHNGIYLSEENLKAAAAAMQGETQVRITLTASGRVQMCLWRFDDKEREEILTQELVDEKLSASVDLHDAYNHTQTAIDSLNQALEQPTNTAPTNYIVKRGRLFITTKGDQDLHVRDVNITLFTLRKELALQAHISSLSEAMAIFVKELAKVEDPSSLSVITDDSGAIKIMAGDHELDLKKIEGLSQPAMQFRDALVELLENVQTAATSVPELVEQTNAFVAEAQQFPGKVPEAASSAELGMMEIPKAAMATSSNVQALSTGPRIASSTTTMIKYAARELHQGVAIPIGA
;
A
#
# COMPACT_ATOMS: atom_id res chain seq x y z
N MET A 1 -3.57 51.15 -32.65
CA MET A 1 -2.88 50.78 -31.40
C MET A 1 -3.86 50.95 -30.26
N GLY A 2 -4.30 49.84 -29.68
CA GLY A 2 -5.36 49.81 -28.67
C GLY A 2 -5.55 48.37 -28.23
N GLN A 3 -4.91 48.08 -27.10
CA GLN A 3 -4.70 46.81 -26.42
C GLN A 3 -6.03 46.07 -26.14
N VAL A 4 -6.10 44.79 -26.51
CA VAL A 4 -7.17 43.88 -26.11
C VAL A 4 -6.58 42.91 -25.09
N CYS A 5 -7.13 42.95 -23.87
CA CYS A 5 -6.79 42.06 -22.77
C CYS A 5 -7.15 40.62 -23.13
N SER A 6 -6.16 39.75 -23.31
CA SER A 6 -6.37 38.30 -23.34
C SER A 6 -6.28 37.76 -21.93
N GLY A 7 -7.43 37.32 -21.42
CA GLY A 7 -7.59 36.73 -20.11
C GLY A 7 -6.77 35.46 -19.88
N SER A 8 -6.49 35.25 -18.61
CA SER A 8 -5.83 34.12 -17.98
C SER A 8 -6.27 32.77 -18.58
N ALA A 9 -5.34 32.11 -19.27
CA ALA A 9 -5.41 30.67 -19.48
C ALA A 9 -5.05 30.00 -18.13
N VAL A 10 -6.09 29.69 -17.36
CA VAL A 10 -6.01 28.74 -16.25
C VAL A 10 -5.46 27.44 -16.83
N GLY A 11 -4.22 27.13 -16.47
CA GLY A 11 -3.59 25.87 -16.86
C GLY A 11 -4.50 24.74 -16.40
N LYS A 12 -4.99 23.94 -17.36
CA LYS A 12 -5.53 22.61 -17.08
C LYS A 12 -4.41 21.84 -16.40
N GLN A 13 -4.43 21.84 -15.07
CA GLN A 13 -3.70 20.89 -14.26
C GLN A 13 -4.18 19.52 -14.72
N VAL A 14 -3.29 18.80 -15.40
CA VAL A 14 -3.48 17.38 -15.65
C VAL A 14 -3.43 16.75 -14.27
N ALA A 15 -4.61 16.50 -13.69
CA ALA A 15 -4.78 15.52 -12.66
C ALA A 15 -4.23 14.22 -13.26
N VAL A 16 -2.98 13.89 -12.96
CA VAL A 16 -2.53 12.51 -13.07
C VAL A 16 -3.29 11.81 -11.97
N ALA A 17 -4.52 11.40 -12.29
CA ALA A 17 -5.25 10.42 -11.51
C ALA A 17 -4.32 9.22 -11.40
N ARG A 18 -4.14 8.74 -10.18
CA ARG A 18 -3.41 7.50 -9.91
C ARG A 18 -4.04 6.41 -10.76
N ASP A 19 -3.21 5.61 -11.44
CA ASP A 19 -3.71 4.56 -12.33
C ASP A 19 -4.56 3.59 -11.50
N PRO A 20 -5.82 3.33 -11.89
CA PRO A 20 -6.67 2.32 -11.22
C PRO A 20 -6.06 0.92 -11.16
N SER A 21 -4.99 0.66 -11.93
CA SER A 21 -4.21 -0.58 -11.97
C SER A 21 -2.96 -0.58 -11.08
N ASP A 22 -2.68 0.47 -10.31
CA ASP A 22 -1.65 0.42 -9.27
C ASP A 22 -2.07 -0.63 -8.24
N GLN A 23 -1.44 -1.80 -8.28
CA GLN A 23 -1.64 -2.92 -7.36
C GLN A 23 -0.50 -2.97 -6.34
N GLU A 24 -0.75 -3.58 -5.18
CA GLU A 24 0.31 -3.97 -4.24
C GLU A 24 1.39 -4.75 -5.02
N LEU A 25 2.65 -4.34 -4.88
CA LEU A 25 3.76 -4.97 -5.56
C LEU A 25 4.14 -6.28 -4.86
N ASP A 26 4.52 -7.26 -5.65
CA ASP A 26 4.98 -8.54 -5.13
C ASP A 26 6.40 -8.47 -4.61
N ALA A 27 6.65 -9.21 -3.53
CA ALA A 27 8.01 -9.54 -3.14
C ALA A 27 8.70 -10.22 -4.33
N VAL A 28 9.93 -9.78 -4.61
CA VAL A 28 10.72 -10.33 -5.69
C VAL A 28 11.35 -11.64 -5.24
N GLU A 29 10.96 -12.72 -5.91
CA GLU A 29 11.52 -14.04 -5.73
C GLU A 29 12.55 -14.34 -6.82
N MET A 30 13.75 -14.72 -6.40
CA MET A 30 14.81 -15.13 -7.31
C MET A 30 14.68 -16.61 -7.61
N LYS A 31 14.76 -16.97 -8.89
CA LYS A 31 14.76 -18.36 -9.33
C LYS A 31 16.13 -18.99 -9.05
N GLU A 32 16.13 -20.21 -8.53
CA GLU A 32 17.34 -21.01 -8.40
C GLU A 32 17.96 -21.26 -9.79
N VAL A 33 19.21 -20.86 -9.94
CA VAL A 33 20.03 -21.02 -11.13
C VAL A 33 20.82 -22.34 -11.09
N LYS A 34 21.06 -22.87 -9.88
CA LYS A 34 21.94 -24.02 -9.58
C LYS A 34 23.41 -23.73 -9.80
N ILE A 35 23.80 -22.46 -9.83
CA ILE A 35 25.19 -22.02 -9.90
C ILE A 35 25.44 -21.28 -8.59
N PRO A 36 26.19 -21.86 -7.63
CA PRO A 36 26.25 -21.37 -6.26
C PRO A 36 26.60 -19.88 -6.12
N ASP A 37 27.55 -19.39 -6.92
CA ASP A 37 27.96 -17.99 -6.90
C ASP A 37 26.86 -17.05 -7.43
N PHE A 38 26.07 -17.51 -8.41
CA PHE A 38 24.97 -16.72 -8.97
C PHE A 38 23.79 -16.72 -8.00
N ASP A 39 23.47 -17.87 -7.41
CA ASP A 39 22.39 -17.99 -6.44
C ASP A 39 22.66 -17.14 -5.20
N SER A 40 23.87 -17.22 -4.63
CA SER A 40 24.26 -16.37 -3.49
C SER A 40 24.22 -14.87 -3.84
N PHE A 41 24.63 -14.50 -5.05
CA PHE A 41 24.52 -13.13 -5.52
C PHE A 41 23.06 -12.67 -5.63
N PHE A 42 22.19 -13.46 -6.27
CA PHE A 42 20.79 -13.10 -6.48
C PHE A 42 20.02 -13.03 -5.16
N GLU A 43 20.29 -13.92 -4.21
CA GLU A 43 19.72 -13.85 -2.85
C GLU A 43 20.07 -12.52 -2.16
N ARG A 44 21.34 -12.10 -2.22
CA ARG A 44 21.78 -10.81 -1.66
C ARG A 44 21.15 -9.63 -2.38
N ALA A 45 21.07 -9.69 -3.71
CA ALA A 45 20.53 -8.62 -4.54
C ALA A 45 19.00 -8.47 -4.37
N ALA A 46 18.30 -9.53 -3.95
CA ALA A 46 16.86 -9.49 -3.68
C ALA A 46 16.49 -8.66 -2.45
N ALA A 47 17.37 -8.57 -1.44
CA ALA A 47 17.09 -7.87 -0.18
C ALA A 47 16.74 -6.37 -0.37
N PRO A 48 17.61 -5.52 -0.97
CA PRO A 48 17.29 -4.10 -1.15
C PRO A 48 16.08 -3.88 -2.08
N LEU A 49 15.86 -4.79 -3.03
CA LEU A 49 14.71 -4.71 -3.93
C LEU A 49 13.39 -5.01 -3.19
N ASN A 50 13.39 -6.01 -2.30
CA ASN A 50 12.24 -6.30 -1.45
C ASN A 50 11.98 -5.18 -0.44
N GLU A 51 13.01 -4.53 0.07
CA GLU A 51 12.85 -3.34 0.91
C GLU A 51 12.19 -2.18 0.14
N LEU A 52 12.57 -1.95 -1.12
CA LEU A 52 11.88 -0.97 -1.99
C LEU A 52 10.40 -1.32 -2.19
N VAL A 53 10.07 -2.60 -2.38
CA VAL A 53 8.69 -3.09 -2.48
C VAL A 53 7.91 -2.83 -1.19
N GLU A 54 8.50 -3.14 -0.03
CA GLU A 54 7.87 -2.90 1.27
C GLU A 54 7.57 -1.42 1.52
N ILE A 55 8.53 -0.53 1.23
CA ILE A 55 8.35 0.91 1.35
C ILE A 55 7.25 1.40 0.41
N HIS A 56 7.26 0.95 -0.85
CA HIS A 56 6.23 1.29 -1.84
C HIS A 56 4.84 0.91 -1.35
N ASN A 57 4.68 -0.35 -0.96
CA ASN A 57 3.42 -0.89 -0.46
C ASN A 57 2.99 -0.18 0.83
N GLY A 58 3.93 0.20 1.70
CA GLY A 58 3.67 0.97 2.91
C GLY A 58 2.90 2.27 2.63
N ILE A 59 3.40 3.10 1.70
CA ILE A 59 2.71 4.35 1.32
C ILE A 59 1.36 4.05 0.68
N TYR A 60 1.29 3.05 -0.20
CA TYR A 60 0.06 2.67 -0.90
C TYR A 60 -1.06 2.30 0.08
N LEU A 61 -0.73 1.51 1.09
CA LEU A 61 -1.69 1.05 2.09
C LEU A 61 -2.12 2.16 3.03
N SER A 62 -1.20 3.06 3.40
CA SER A 62 -1.54 4.22 4.23
C SER A 62 -2.55 5.13 3.53
N GLU A 63 -2.43 5.31 2.21
CA GLU A 63 -3.41 6.08 1.44
C GLU A 63 -4.82 5.48 1.53
N GLU A 64 -4.96 4.16 1.36
CA GLU A 64 -6.28 3.53 1.45
C GLU A 64 -6.83 3.54 2.87
N ASN A 65 -5.96 3.37 3.88
CA ASN A 65 -6.38 3.46 5.27
C ASN A 65 -6.92 4.86 5.61
N LEU A 66 -6.38 5.91 5.00
CA LEU A 66 -6.91 7.27 5.14
C LEU A 66 -8.30 7.41 4.51
N LYS A 67 -8.51 6.87 3.30
CA LYS A 67 -9.83 6.89 2.65
C LYS A 67 -10.86 6.12 3.46
N ALA A 68 -10.50 4.94 3.95
CA ALA A 68 -11.36 4.13 4.82
C ALA A 68 -11.68 4.86 6.14
N ALA A 69 -10.67 5.47 6.78
CA ALA A 69 -10.89 6.24 8.01
C ALA A 69 -11.75 7.49 7.78
N ALA A 70 -11.64 8.13 6.62
CA ALA A 70 -12.52 9.24 6.25
C ALA A 70 -13.97 8.79 6.04
N ALA A 71 -14.18 7.62 5.45
CA ALA A 71 -15.52 7.04 5.32
C ALA A 71 -16.10 6.74 6.72
N ALA A 72 -15.27 6.23 7.63
CA ALA A 72 -15.68 5.97 9.01
C ALA A 72 -16.11 7.25 9.74
N MET A 73 -15.45 8.40 9.51
CA MET A 73 -15.87 9.71 10.05
C MET A 73 -17.25 10.17 9.54
N GLN A 74 -17.69 9.67 8.39
CA GLN A 74 -19.01 9.93 7.82
C GLN A 74 -20.06 8.89 8.25
N GLY A 75 -19.70 7.93 9.12
CA GLY A 75 -20.59 6.85 9.56
C GLY A 75 -20.74 5.69 8.56
N GLU A 76 -19.89 5.66 7.53
CA GLU A 76 -19.99 4.66 6.46
C GLU A 76 -19.42 3.30 6.85
N THR A 77 -19.94 2.26 6.19
CA THR A 77 -19.57 0.86 6.41
C THR A 77 -18.09 0.61 6.12
N GLN A 78 -17.45 -0.07 7.06
CA GLN A 78 -16.06 -0.52 7.05
C GLN A 78 -15.99 -2.05 7.01
N VAL A 79 -14.83 -2.59 6.66
CA VAL A 79 -14.54 -4.03 6.73
C VAL A 79 -13.46 -4.31 7.76
N ARG A 80 -13.68 -5.37 8.56
CA ARG A 80 -12.75 -5.87 9.56
C ARG A 80 -12.47 -7.33 9.33
N ILE A 81 -11.20 -7.71 9.46
CA ILE A 81 -10.79 -9.11 9.55
C ILE A 81 -10.27 -9.42 10.96
N THR A 82 -10.48 -10.64 11.42
CA THR A 82 -10.00 -11.14 12.71
C THR A 82 -9.47 -12.56 12.57
N LEU A 83 -8.62 -12.98 13.51
CA LEU A 83 -8.14 -14.35 13.60
C LEU A 83 -8.81 -15.06 14.76
N THR A 84 -9.27 -16.29 14.53
CA THR A 84 -9.68 -17.18 15.61
C THR A 84 -8.45 -17.73 16.33
N ALA A 85 -8.66 -18.37 17.49
CA ALA A 85 -7.59 -19.08 18.20
C ALA A 85 -6.93 -20.20 17.37
N SER A 86 -7.61 -20.71 16.33
CA SER A 86 -7.08 -21.71 15.41
C SER A 86 -6.39 -21.10 14.18
N GLY A 87 -6.16 -19.78 14.15
CA GLY A 87 -5.55 -19.09 13.01
C GLY A 87 -6.48 -18.85 11.82
N ARG A 88 -7.76 -19.23 11.91
CA ARG A 88 -8.72 -19.01 10.82
C ARG A 88 -9.06 -17.53 10.71
N VAL A 89 -9.22 -17.07 9.48
CA VAL A 89 -9.59 -15.69 9.18
C VAL A 89 -11.12 -15.58 9.13
N GLN A 90 -11.65 -14.55 9.78
CA GLN A 90 -13.06 -14.16 9.72
C GLN A 90 -13.16 -12.71 9.27
N MET A 91 -14.19 -12.39 8.50
CA MET A 91 -14.51 -11.04 8.05
C MET A 91 -15.89 -10.61 8.55
N CYS A 92 -16.02 -9.34 8.91
CA CYS A 92 -17.33 -8.71 9.13
C CYS A 92 -17.35 -7.29 8.59
N LEU A 93 -18.55 -6.82 8.24
CA LEU A 93 -18.81 -5.41 7.98
C LEU A 93 -19.28 -4.74 9.28
N TRP A 94 -18.80 -3.53 9.52
CA TRP A 94 -19.10 -2.77 10.73
C TRP A 94 -19.13 -1.26 10.43
N ARG A 95 -19.69 -0.43 11.31
CA ARG A 95 -19.64 1.04 11.21
C ARG A 95 -19.68 1.67 12.60
N PHE A 96 -19.50 2.99 12.67
CA PHE A 96 -19.80 3.75 13.88
C PHE A 96 -21.28 4.12 13.90
N ASP A 97 -21.95 3.92 15.03
CA ASP A 97 -23.30 4.45 15.27
C ASP A 97 -23.28 5.96 15.58
N ASP A 98 -24.46 6.57 15.71
CA ASP A 98 -24.61 8.00 16.04
C ASP A 98 -23.98 8.42 17.39
N LYS A 99 -23.57 7.44 18.21
CA LYS A 99 -22.90 7.64 19.50
C LYS A 99 -21.42 7.25 19.43
N GLU A 100 -20.87 7.11 18.23
CA GLU A 100 -19.49 6.71 17.96
C GLU A 100 -19.12 5.33 18.52
N ARG A 101 -20.10 4.42 18.66
CA ARG A 101 -19.85 3.04 19.07
C ARG A 101 -19.77 2.15 17.85
N GLU A 102 -18.86 1.19 17.88
CA GLU A 102 -18.76 0.19 16.82
C GLU A 102 -20.00 -0.71 16.80
N GLU A 103 -20.65 -0.78 15.65
CA GLU A 103 -21.78 -1.66 15.35
C GLU A 103 -21.35 -2.64 14.25
N ILE A 104 -21.34 -3.94 14.56
CA ILE A 104 -21.21 -4.99 13.53
C ILE A 104 -22.56 -5.13 12.83
N LEU A 105 -22.57 -5.08 11.50
CA LEU A 105 -23.79 -5.17 10.72
C LEU A 105 -24.40 -6.59 10.83
N THR A 106 -25.72 -6.64 10.92
CA THR A 106 -26.47 -7.90 10.77
C THR A 106 -26.46 -8.36 9.32
N GLN A 107 -26.81 -9.61 9.06
CA GLN A 107 -26.84 -10.13 7.68
C GLN A 107 -27.79 -9.32 6.79
N GLU A 108 -28.94 -8.88 7.32
CA GLU A 108 -29.89 -8.07 6.57
C GLU A 108 -29.30 -6.72 6.15
N LEU A 109 -28.54 -6.08 7.05
CA LEU A 109 -27.85 -4.81 6.75
C LEU A 109 -26.67 -4.99 5.80
N VAL A 110 -25.98 -6.13 5.87
CA VAL A 110 -24.95 -6.50 4.89
C VAL A 110 -25.60 -6.64 3.51
N ASP A 111 -26.66 -7.42 3.39
CA ASP A 111 -27.36 -7.65 2.12
C ASP A 111 -27.88 -6.33 1.52
N GLU A 112 -28.44 -5.44 2.35
CA GLU A 112 -28.85 -4.10 1.94
C GLU A 112 -27.66 -3.30 1.39
N LYS A 113 -26.54 -3.23 2.13
CA LYS A 113 -25.34 -2.49 1.70
C LYS A 113 -24.78 -3.04 0.39
N LEU A 114 -24.72 -4.36 0.24
CA LEU A 114 -24.18 -4.99 -0.96
C LEU A 114 -25.13 -4.82 -2.17
N SER A 115 -26.44 -4.71 -1.95
CA SER A 115 -27.41 -4.48 -3.03
C SER A 115 -27.26 -3.13 -3.74
N ALA A 116 -26.54 -2.18 -3.12
CA ALA A 116 -26.33 -0.84 -3.66
C ALA A 116 -25.37 -0.81 -4.88
N SER A 117 -24.50 -1.82 -5.02
CA SER A 117 -23.52 -1.88 -6.13
C SER A 117 -23.12 -3.32 -6.46
N VAL A 118 -23.16 -3.64 -7.76
CA VAL A 118 -22.69 -4.92 -8.29
C VAL A 118 -21.19 -5.09 -8.02
N ASP A 119 -20.40 -4.04 -8.24
CA ASP A 119 -18.94 -4.08 -8.04
C ASP A 119 -18.58 -4.31 -6.56
N LEU A 120 -19.32 -3.69 -5.64
CA LEU A 120 -19.14 -3.91 -4.19
C LEU A 120 -19.50 -5.34 -3.80
N HIS A 121 -20.64 -5.84 -4.29
CA HIS A 121 -21.10 -7.20 -4.03
C HIS A 121 -20.09 -8.24 -4.55
N ASP A 122 -19.57 -8.04 -5.75
CA ASP A 122 -18.57 -8.93 -6.34
C ASP A 122 -17.24 -8.86 -5.56
N ALA A 123 -16.78 -7.67 -5.17
CA ALA A 123 -15.59 -7.52 -4.32
C ALA A 123 -15.74 -8.22 -2.97
N TYR A 124 -16.93 -8.14 -2.35
CA TYR A 124 -17.24 -8.84 -1.11
C TYR A 124 -17.17 -10.37 -1.29
N ASN A 125 -17.80 -10.89 -2.33
CA ASN A 125 -17.83 -12.34 -2.60
C ASN A 125 -16.45 -12.89 -2.94
N HIS A 126 -15.64 -12.16 -3.71
CA HIS A 126 -14.25 -12.54 -4.00
C HIS A 126 -13.41 -12.58 -2.72
N THR A 127 -13.58 -11.59 -1.84
CA THR A 127 -12.87 -11.56 -0.55
C THR A 127 -13.26 -12.75 0.32
N GLN A 128 -14.56 -13.05 0.40
CA GLN A 128 -15.03 -14.20 1.17
C GLN A 128 -14.52 -15.53 0.60
N THR A 129 -14.50 -15.67 -0.72
CA THR A 129 -13.95 -16.85 -1.41
C THR A 129 -12.45 -17.02 -1.13
N ALA A 130 -11.68 -15.94 -1.12
CA ALA A 130 -10.25 -15.97 -0.80
C ALA A 130 -10.03 -16.39 0.66
N ILE A 131 -10.83 -15.86 1.59
CA ILE A 131 -10.78 -16.24 3.01
C ILE A 131 -11.13 -17.71 3.20
N ASP A 132 -12.16 -18.22 2.53
CA ASP A 132 -12.56 -19.61 2.61
C ASP A 132 -11.48 -20.54 2.04
N SER A 133 -10.84 -20.13 0.94
CA SER A 133 -9.72 -20.85 0.33
C SER A 133 -8.51 -20.92 1.27
N LEU A 134 -8.13 -19.80 1.91
CA LEU A 134 -7.08 -19.77 2.93
C LEU A 134 -7.44 -20.70 4.10
N ASN A 135 -8.64 -20.57 4.64
CA ASN A 135 -9.11 -21.38 5.76
C ASN A 135 -9.12 -22.88 5.43
N GLN A 136 -9.48 -23.25 4.20
CA GLN A 136 -9.41 -24.63 3.73
C GLN A 136 -7.96 -25.10 3.59
N ALA A 137 -7.05 -24.26 3.11
CA ALA A 137 -5.63 -24.58 3.00
C ALA A 137 -4.96 -24.84 4.36
N LEU A 138 -5.41 -24.15 5.42
CA LEU A 138 -4.95 -24.40 6.80
C LEU A 138 -5.34 -25.78 7.33
N GLU A 139 -6.40 -26.40 6.78
CA GLU A 139 -6.86 -27.73 7.17
C GLU A 139 -6.10 -28.85 6.44
N GLN A 140 -5.33 -28.52 5.40
CA GLN A 140 -4.59 -29.51 4.62
C GLN A 140 -3.21 -29.81 5.22
N PRO A 141 -2.74 -31.07 5.18
CA PRO A 141 -1.38 -31.41 5.56
C PRO A 141 -0.37 -30.68 4.67
N THR A 142 0.55 -29.94 5.25
CA THR A 142 1.65 -29.29 4.53
C THR A 142 2.90 -30.19 4.52
N ASN A 143 3.64 -30.16 3.41
CA ASN A 143 4.94 -30.82 3.34
C ASN A 143 6.07 -29.89 3.84
N THR A 144 5.79 -28.59 3.96
CA THR A 144 6.70 -27.59 4.53
C THR A 144 6.13 -26.96 5.80
N ALA A 145 6.83 -25.98 6.36
CA ALA A 145 6.36 -25.24 7.51
C ALA A 145 5.07 -24.45 7.17
N PRO A 146 4.08 -24.40 8.08
CA PRO A 146 2.87 -23.62 7.85
C PRO A 146 3.18 -22.12 7.83
N THR A 147 2.44 -21.35 7.02
CA THR A 147 2.54 -19.88 7.06
C THR A 147 1.98 -19.38 8.38
N ASN A 148 2.78 -18.61 9.13
CA ASN A 148 2.27 -17.87 10.28
C ASN A 148 1.96 -16.44 9.88
N TYR A 149 0.82 -15.93 10.32
CA TYR A 149 0.40 -14.57 10.05
C TYR A 149 -0.41 -13.98 11.21
N ILE A 150 -0.43 -12.66 11.29
CA ILE A 150 -1.19 -11.89 12.28
C ILE A 150 -2.08 -10.86 11.58
N VAL A 151 -3.16 -10.43 12.22
CA VAL A 151 -3.88 -9.23 11.76
C VAL A 151 -3.16 -8.00 12.28
N LYS A 152 -2.67 -7.16 11.36
CA LYS A 152 -2.06 -5.87 11.67
C LYS A 152 -2.63 -4.84 10.71
N ARG A 153 -3.12 -3.70 11.21
CA ARG A 153 -3.68 -2.61 10.39
C ARG A 153 -4.79 -3.11 9.44
N GLY A 154 -5.64 -4.00 9.97
CA GLY A 154 -6.75 -4.59 9.23
C GLY A 154 -6.35 -5.52 8.08
N ARG A 155 -5.10 -5.97 7.97
CA ARG A 155 -4.66 -6.93 6.94
C ARG A 155 -3.93 -8.11 7.56
N LEU A 156 -3.72 -9.17 6.78
CA LEU A 156 -2.90 -10.29 7.19
C LEU A 156 -1.42 -9.95 6.95
N PHE A 157 -0.60 -10.07 7.97
CA PHE A 157 0.85 -9.86 7.91
C PHE A 157 1.56 -11.18 8.19
N ILE A 158 2.28 -11.70 7.19
CA ILE A 158 3.05 -12.95 7.32
C ILE A 158 4.22 -12.69 8.27
N THR A 159 4.26 -13.44 9.37
CA THR A 159 5.37 -13.45 10.34
C THR A 159 6.33 -14.60 10.08
N THR A 160 5.90 -15.65 9.38
CA THR A 160 6.75 -16.75 8.92
C THR A 160 6.20 -17.28 7.61
N LYS A 161 7.05 -17.31 6.57
CA LYS A 161 6.68 -17.83 5.25
C LYS A 161 6.43 -19.35 5.30
N GLY A 162 5.50 -19.81 4.47
CA GLY A 162 5.10 -21.22 4.36
C GLY A 162 4.22 -21.49 3.14
N ASP A 163 3.58 -22.66 3.12
CA ASP A 163 2.79 -23.15 1.97
C ASP A 163 1.53 -22.29 1.68
N GLN A 164 1.06 -21.46 2.60
CA GLN A 164 -0.15 -20.64 2.47
C GLN A 164 0.10 -19.18 2.08
N ASP A 165 1.35 -18.79 1.81
CA ASP A 165 1.72 -17.39 1.53
C ASP A 165 0.88 -16.77 0.40
N LEU A 166 0.64 -17.55 -0.67
CA LEU A 166 -0.21 -17.13 -1.80
C LEU A 166 -1.66 -16.89 -1.38
N HIS A 167 -2.22 -17.74 -0.52
CA HIS A 167 -3.59 -17.57 -0.03
C HIS A 167 -3.73 -16.34 0.89
N VAL A 168 -2.73 -16.09 1.75
CA VAL A 168 -2.69 -14.89 2.58
C VAL A 168 -2.64 -13.62 1.71
N ARG A 169 -1.86 -13.67 0.64
CA ARG A 169 -1.78 -12.60 -0.36
C ARG A 169 -3.12 -12.40 -1.08
N ASP A 170 -3.76 -13.45 -1.55
CA ASP A 170 -5.06 -13.37 -2.24
C ASP A 170 -6.13 -12.71 -1.35
N VAL A 171 -6.13 -13.03 -0.05
CA VAL A 171 -7.01 -12.35 0.93
C VAL A 171 -6.70 -10.86 1.01
N ASN A 172 -5.43 -10.46 1.08
CA ASN A 172 -5.07 -9.05 1.16
C ASN A 172 -5.46 -8.28 -0.11
N ILE A 173 -5.25 -8.84 -1.30
CA ILE A 173 -5.61 -8.22 -2.60
C ILE A 173 -7.12 -8.04 -2.72
N THR A 174 -7.89 -9.08 -2.38
CA THR A 174 -9.36 -9.01 -2.46
C THR A 174 -9.93 -8.07 -1.41
N LEU A 175 -9.41 -8.11 -0.18
CA LEU A 175 -9.77 -7.18 0.89
C LEU A 175 -9.47 -5.72 0.52
N PHE A 176 -8.35 -5.49 -0.16
CA PHE A 176 -8.00 -4.18 -0.70
C PHE A 176 -9.07 -3.68 -1.67
N THR A 177 -9.45 -4.52 -2.64
CA THR A 177 -10.50 -4.20 -3.61
C THR A 177 -11.83 -3.89 -2.91
N LEU A 178 -12.22 -4.70 -1.92
CA LEU A 178 -13.43 -4.48 -1.13
C LEU A 178 -13.41 -3.12 -0.40
N ARG A 179 -12.29 -2.73 0.20
CA ARG A 179 -12.14 -1.42 0.86
C ARG A 179 -12.29 -0.27 -0.11
N LYS A 180 -11.67 -0.38 -1.28
CA LYS A 180 -11.78 0.61 -2.34
C LYS A 180 -13.23 0.81 -2.77
N GLU A 181 -13.96 -0.30 -3.01
CA GLU A 181 -15.38 -0.22 -3.36
C GLU A 181 -16.23 0.39 -2.23
N LEU A 182 -15.96 0.05 -0.96
CA LEU A 182 -16.61 0.70 0.18
C LEU A 182 -16.35 2.21 0.24
N ALA A 183 -15.10 2.65 0.03
CA ALA A 183 -14.74 4.06 0.00
C ALA A 183 -15.41 4.81 -1.17
N LEU A 184 -15.50 4.19 -2.34
CA LEU A 184 -16.20 4.76 -3.50
C LEU A 184 -17.70 4.91 -3.24
N GLN A 185 -18.33 3.94 -2.58
CA GLN A 185 -19.74 4.05 -2.14
C GLN A 185 -19.93 5.16 -1.10
N ALA A 186 -18.90 5.47 -0.31
CA ALA A 186 -18.86 6.61 0.60
C ALA A 186 -18.54 7.95 -0.10
N HIS A 187 -18.38 7.96 -1.43
CA HIS A 187 -17.95 9.12 -2.22
C HIS A 187 -16.58 9.68 -1.82
N ILE A 188 -15.67 8.82 -1.35
CA ILE A 188 -14.29 9.17 -1.03
C ILE A 188 -13.38 8.59 -2.11
N SER A 189 -13.05 9.43 -3.09
CA SER A 189 -12.29 9.04 -4.26
C SER A 189 -10.82 9.45 -4.19
N SER A 190 -10.48 10.41 -3.31
CA SER A 190 -9.15 11.02 -3.24
C SER A 190 -8.66 11.26 -1.81
N LEU A 191 -7.34 11.42 -1.67
CA LEU A 191 -6.72 11.82 -0.40
C LEU A 191 -7.07 13.25 -0.01
N SER A 192 -7.26 14.15 -0.97
CA SER A 192 -7.65 15.53 -0.71
C SER A 192 -9.04 15.62 -0.08
N GLU A 193 -10.01 14.85 -0.59
CA GLU A 193 -11.35 14.71 0.02
C GLU A 193 -11.26 14.13 1.44
N ALA A 194 -10.50 13.04 1.62
CA ALA A 194 -10.31 12.39 2.90
C ALA A 194 -9.71 13.35 3.95
N MET A 195 -8.67 14.10 3.55
CA MET A 195 -8.02 15.11 4.39
C MET A 195 -8.95 16.29 4.70
N ALA A 196 -9.78 16.74 3.76
CA ALA A 196 -10.75 17.81 4.02
C ALA A 196 -11.80 17.40 5.06
N ILE A 197 -12.27 16.14 5.05
CA ILE A 197 -13.16 15.60 6.08
C ILE A 197 -12.45 15.64 7.44
N PHE A 198 -11.20 15.20 7.51
CA PHE A 198 -10.44 15.27 8.75
C PHE A 198 -10.24 16.69 9.26
N VAL A 199 -9.94 17.65 8.39
CA VAL A 199 -9.79 19.07 8.78
C VAL A 199 -11.09 19.63 9.36
N LYS A 200 -12.26 19.23 8.84
CA LYS A 200 -13.57 19.60 9.41
C LYS A 200 -13.76 19.03 10.82
N GLU A 201 -13.30 17.81 11.08
CA GLU A 201 -13.32 17.21 12.43
C GLU A 201 -12.30 17.85 13.37
N LEU A 202 -11.08 18.10 12.89
CA LEU A 202 -10.01 18.75 13.63
C LEU A 202 -10.40 20.16 14.08
N ALA A 203 -11.14 20.90 13.25
CA ALA A 203 -11.64 22.24 13.55
C ALA A 203 -12.53 22.32 14.81
N LYS A 204 -13.04 21.18 15.30
CA LYS A 204 -13.83 21.11 16.53
C LYS A 204 -12.97 21.22 17.80
N VAL A 205 -11.67 20.93 17.69
CA VAL A 205 -10.74 20.84 18.83
C VAL A 205 -9.48 21.70 18.68
N GLU A 206 -9.10 22.06 17.46
CA GLU A 206 -7.94 22.89 17.14
C GLU A 206 -8.33 23.98 16.13
N ASP A 207 -7.57 25.08 16.07
CA ASP A 207 -7.76 26.12 15.03
C ASP A 207 -7.06 25.71 13.72
N PRO A 208 -7.80 25.38 12.66
CA PRO A 208 -7.24 24.90 11.41
C PRO A 208 -6.75 26.03 10.49
N SER A 209 -7.00 27.31 10.84
CA SER A 209 -6.79 28.45 9.92
C SER A 209 -5.33 28.66 9.49
N SER A 210 -4.40 28.16 10.30
CA SER A 210 -2.95 28.23 10.05
C SER A 210 -2.36 26.92 9.53
N LEU A 211 -3.20 25.91 9.26
CA LEU A 211 -2.73 24.62 8.78
C LEU A 211 -2.12 24.75 7.39
N SER A 212 -0.96 24.14 7.21
CA SER A 212 -0.36 23.97 5.89
C SER A 212 0.40 22.66 5.81
N VAL A 213 0.67 22.24 4.59
CA VAL A 213 1.48 21.04 4.31
C VAL A 213 2.71 21.50 3.55
N ILE A 214 3.88 21.15 4.07
CA ILE A 214 5.17 21.42 3.45
C ILE A 214 5.91 20.10 3.21
N THR A 215 6.89 20.14 2.31
CA THR A 215 7.84 19.06 2.08
C THR A 215 9.23 19.59 2.37
N ASP A 216 9.99 18.88 3.21
CA ASP A 216 11.36 19.30 3.54
C ASP A 216 12.39 18.88 2.47
N ASP A 217 13.65 19.24 2.68
CA ASP A 217 14.74 18.96 1.75
C ASP A 217 14.98 17.45 1.53
N SER A 218 14.56 16.60 2.47
CA SER A 218 14.64 15.14 2.33
C SER A 218 13.48 14.56 1.51
N GLY A 219 12.41 15.33 1.30
CA GLY A 219 11.19 14.86 0.67
C GLY A 219 10.12 14.37 1.67
N ALA A 220 10.36 14.52 2.98
CA ALA A 220 9.38 14.17 4.00
C ALA A 220 8.26 15.21 4.06
N ILE A 221 7.04 14.75 4.35
CA ILE A 221 5.86 15.61 4.45
C ILE A 221 5.69 16.04 5.90
N LYS A 222 5.44 17.33 6.12
CA LYS A 222 5.15 17.91 7.43
C LYS A 222 3.84 18.68 7.39
N ILE A 223 3.05 18.51 8.44
CA ILE A 223 1.85 19.30 8.68
C ILE A 223 2.23 20.40 9.65
N MET A 224 2.03 21.65 9.26
CA MET A 224 2.40 22.83 10.02
C MET A 224 1.14 23.50 10.56
N ALA A 225 1.22 24.08 11.75
CA ALA A 225 0.25 25.01 12.31
C ALA A 225 0.95 26.37 12.47
N GLY A 226 0.83 27.25 11.48
CA GLY A 226 1.66 28.45 11.39
C GLY A 226 3.14 28.09 11.25
N ASP A 227 3.98 28.55 12.18
CA ASP A 227 5.44 28.39 12.11
C ASP A 227 5.98 27.10 12.76
N HIS A 228 5.12 26.27 13.36
CA HIS A 228 5.53 25.04 14.04
C HIS A 228 4.91 23.79 13.40
N GLU A 229 5.65 22.68 13.48
CA GLU A 229 5.15 21.37 13.05
C GLU A 229 4.07 20.90 14.03
N LEU A 230 2.92 20.52 13.51
CA LEU A 230 1.79 20.01 14.27
C LEU A 230 2.07 18.56 14.66
N ASP A 231 2.20 18.31 15.96
CA ASP A 231 2.31 16.96 16.50
C ASP A 231 0.93 16.31 16.58
N LEU A 232 0.53 15.62 15.49
CA LEU A 232 -0.76 14.95 15.38
C LEU A 232 -1.05 14.04 16.59
N LYS A 233 -0.04 13.35 17.13
CA LYS A 233 -0.20 12.39 18.24
C LYS A 233 -0.63 13.04 19.55
N LYS A 234 -0.43 14.36 19.70
CA LYS A 234 -0.80 15.14 20.88
C LYS A 234 -2.17 15.78 20.79
N ILE A 235 -2.87 15.65 19.66
CA ILE A 235 -4.22 16.20 19.50
C ILE A 235 -5.20 15.36 20.32
N GLU A 236 -5.83 16.01 21.30
CA GLU A 236 -6.83 15.43 22.19
C GLU A 236 -8.26 15.84 21.77
N GLY A 237 -9.28 15.15 22.30
CA GLY A 237 -10.69 15.50 22.09
C GLY A 237 -11.29 15.11 20.73
N LEU A 238 -10.52 14.46 19.86
CA LEU A 238 -11.04 13.90 18.61
C LEU A 238 -12.06 12.78 18.88
N SER A 239 -13.07 12.70 18.01
CA SER A 239 -14.00 11.56 17.95
C SER A 239 -13.25 10.26 17.66
N GLN A 240 -13.83 9.10 17.99
CA GLN A 240 -13.19 7.81 17.69
C GLN A 240 -12.83 7.63 16.20
N PRO A 241 -13.71 7.96 15.24
CA PRO A 241 -13.37 7.87 13.83
C PRO A 241 -12.26 8.85 13.41
N ALA A 242 -12.23 10.06 13.99
CA ALA A 242 -11.17 11.03 13.70
C ALA A 242 -9.82 10.61 14.28
N MET A 243 -9.78 9.92 15.43
CA MET A 243 -8.56 9.29 15.93
C MET A 243 -8.04 8.21 14.98
N GLN A 244 -8.92 7.39 14.41
CA GLN A 244 -8.53 6.41 13.39
C GLN A 244 -7.89 7.09 12.17
N PHE A 245 -8.44 8.21 11.71
CA PHE A 245 -7.84 8.98 10.61
C PHE A 245 -6.49 9.59 11.00
N ARG A 246 -6.40 10.23 12.16
CA ARG A 246 -5.14 10.78 12.70
C ARG A 246 -4.05 9.71 12.72
N ASP A 247 -4.35 8.52 13.21
CA ASP A 247 -3.37 7.43 13.32
C ASP A 247 -2.94 6.92 11.94
N ALA A 248 -3.87 6.83 10.98
CA ALA A 248 -3.55 6.51 9.59
C ALA A 248 -2.71 7.61 8.91
N LEU A 249 -2.95 8.88 9.24
CA LEU A 249 -2.20 10.02 8.71
C LEU A 249 -0.77 10.03 9.24
N VAL A 250 -0.61 9.82 10.55
CA VAL A 250 0.70 9.61 11.17
C VAL A 250 1.46 8.48 10.47
N GLU A 251 0.81 7.35 10.21
CA GLU A 251 1.43 6.22 9.51
C GLU A 251 1.87 6.58 8.09
N LEU A 252 1.05 7.32 7.33
CA LEU A 252 1.42 7.82 6.01
C LEU A 252 2.69 8.68 6.10
N LEU A 253 2.73 9.63 7.04
CA LEU A 253 3.87 10.53 7.23
C LEU A 253 5.14 9.75 7.60
N GLU A 254 5.04 8.76 8.49
CA GLU A 254 6.16 7.88 8.86
C GLU A 254 6.65 7.01 7.68
N ASN A 255 5.74 6.46 6.88
CA ASN A 255 6.09 5.69 5.68
C ASN A 255 6.73 6.56 4.60
N VAL A 256 6.23 7.79 4.40
CA VAL A 256 6.84 8.77 3.49
C VAL A 256 8.22 9.21 3.99
N GLN A 257 8.40 9.45 5.30
CA GLN A 257 9.70 9.77 5.88
C GLN A 257 10.71 8.63 5.66
N THR A 258 10.27 7.38 5.86
CA THR A 258 11.08 6.19 5.58
C THR A 258 11.47 6.13 4.11
N ALA A 259 10.52 6.37 3.20
CA ALA A 259 10.80 6.37 1.77
C ALA A 259 11.77 7.50 1.36
N ALA A 260 11.54 8.71 1.86
CA ALA A 260 12.38 9.88 1.62
C ALA A 260 13.85 9.66 2.02
N THR A 261 14.08 8.90 3.10
CA THR A 261 15.42 8.67 3.65
C THR A 261 16.09 7.41 3.12
N SER A 262 15.35 6.32 2.89
CA SER A 262 15.91 5.02 2.49
C SER A 262 15.97 4.80 0.98
N VAL A 263 14.98 5.29 0.21
CA VAL A 263 14.90 5.02 -1.25
C VAL A 263 16.15 5.46 -2.01
N PRO A 264 16.77 6.64 -1.75
CA PRO A 264 17.97 7.05 -2.48
C PRO A 264 19.13 6.03 -2.36
N GLU A 265 19.38 5.54 -1.14
CA GLU A 265 20.43 4.55 -0.89
C GLU A 265 20.07 3.20 -1.51
N LEU A 266 18.83 2.74 -1.35
CA LEU A 266 18.36 1.48 -1.94
C LEU A 266 18.44 1.48 -3.47
N VAL A 267 18.22 2.63 -4.11
CA VAL A 267 18.41 2.80 -5.56
C VAL A 267 19.88 2.64 -5.95
N GLU A 268 20.81 3.24 -5.20
CA GLU A 268 22.24 3.10 -5.44
C GLU A 268 22.67 1.62 -5.32
N GLN A 269 22.27 0.96 -4.22
CA GLN A 269 22.55 -0.45 -3.99
C GLN A 269 21.96 -1.33 -5.10
N THR A 270 20.69 -1.12 -5.45
CA THR A 270 20.01 -1.88 -6.52
C THR A 270 20.70 -1.67 -7.87
N ASN A 271 21.07 -0.44 -8.22
CA ASN A 271 21.76 -0.15 -9.48
C ASN A 271 23.13 -0.83 -9.55
N ALA A 272 23.86 -0.88 -8.43
CA ALA A 272 25.13 -1.62 -8.36
C ALA A 272 24.92 -3.12 -8.62
N PHE A 273 23.91 -3.74 -7.98
CA PHE A 273 23.56 -5.13 -8.23
C PHE A 273 23.11 -5.37 -9.68
N VAL A 274 22.29 -4.49 -10.27
CA VAL A 274 21.87 -4.61 -11.67
C VAL A 274 23.06 -4.57 -12.62
N ALA A 275 24.02 -3.66 -12.40
CA ALA A 275 25.21 -3.54 -13.25
C ALA A 275 26.09 -4.80 -13.21
N GLU A 276 26.23 -5.43 -12.04
CA GLU A 276 26.94 -6.70 -11.91
C GLU A 276 26.16 -7.86 -12.55
N ALA A 277 24.86 -7.95 -12.27
CA ALA A 277 23.98 -9.01 -12.76
C ALA A 277 23.90 -9.06 -14.30
N GLN A 278 23.96 -7.90 -14.97
CA GLN A 278 23.94 -7.82 -16.44
C GLN A 278 25.09 -8.59 -17.12
N GLN A 279 26.18 -8.87 -16.39
CA GLN A 279 27.29 -9.67 -16.92
C GLN A 279 27.04 -11.18 -16.85
N PHE A 280 26.10 -11.63 -16.02
CA PHE A 280 25.93 -13.04 -15.69
C PHE A 280 25.42 -13.89 -16.87
N PRO A 281 24.46 -13.44 -17.71
CA PRO A 281 23.99 -14.24 -18.84
C PRO A 281 25.11 -14.71 -19.77
N GLY A 282 26.13 -13.87 -20.00
CA GLY A 282 27.31 -14.22 -20.81
C GLY A 282 28.27 -15.19 -20.13
N LYS A 283 28.24 -15.30 -18.80
CA LYS A 283 29.10 -16.17 -17.99
C LYS A 283 28.46 -17.54 -17.69
N VAL A 284 27.15 -17.71 -17.96
CA VAL A 284 26.42 -18.97 -17.68
C VAL A 284 27.10 -20.21 -18.28
N PRO A 285 27.57 -20.25 -19.55
CA PRO A 285 28.14 -21.49 -20.10
C PRO A 285 29.38 -21.98 -19.35
N GLU A 286 30.26 -21.07 -18.95
CA GLU A 286 31.49 -21.38 -18.22
C GLU A 286 31.19 -21.73 -16.75
N ALA A 287 30.34 -20.92 -16.10
CA ALA A 287 29.96 -21.13 -14.71
C ALA A 287 29.15 -22.44 -14.52
N ALA A 288 28.26 -22.77 -15.45
CA ALA A 288 27.49 -24.00 -15.41
C ALA A 288 28.38 -25.24 -15.64
N SER A 289 29.39 -25.13 -16.50
CA SER A 289 30.39 -26.20 -16.69
C SER A 289 31.21 -26.42 -15.42
N SER A 290 31.60 -25.33 -14.75
CA SER A 290 32.36 -25.37 -13.49
C SER A 290 31.55 -25.91 -12.31
N ALA A 291 30.23 -25.70 -12.32
CA ALA A 291 29.29 -26.26 -11.35
C ALA A 291 28.79 -27.67 -11.72
N GLU A 292 29.37 -28.30 -12.75
CA GLU A 292 29.06 -29.67 -13.20
C GLU A 292 27.59 -29.89 -13.59
N LEU A 293 26.89 -28.84 -14.06
CA LEU A 293 25.51 -28.97 -14.52
C LEU A 293 25.42 -29.87 -15.75
N GLY A 294 24.38 -30.71 -15.80
CA GLY A 294 24.10 -31.52 -16.98
C GLY A 294 23.76 -30.66 -18.21
N MET A 295 24.02 -31.19 -19.41
CA MET A 295 23.72 -30.49 -20.68
C MET A 295 22.27 -30.00 -20.82
N MET A 296 21.32 -30.68 -20.17
CA MET A 296 19.90 -30.29 -20.16
C MET A 296 19.56 -29.22 -19.09
N GLU A 297 20.46 -28.96 -18.14
CA GLU A 297 20.28 -27.98 -17.07
C GLU A 297 20.87 -26.62 -17.44
N ILE A 298 21.90 -26.56 -18.29
CA ILE A 298 22.50 -25.31 -18.78
C ILE A 298 21.46 -24.34 -19.36
N PRO A 299 20.52 -24.76 -20.24
CA PRO A 299 19.48 -23.87 -20.73
C PRO A 299 18.54 -23.35 -19.63
N LYS A 300 18.27 -24.17 -18.59
CA LYS A 300 17.43 -23.76 -17.46
C LYS A 300 18.13 -22.72 -16.59
N ALA A 301 19.41 -22.92 -16.30
CA ALA A 301 20.25 -21.95 -15.61
C ALA A 301 20.32 -20.62 -16.37
N ALA A 302 20.45 -20.66 -17.70
CA ALA A 302 20.44 -19.45 -18.54
C ALA A 302 19.12 -18.69 -18.47
N MET A 303 17.98 -19.41 -18.51
CA MET A 303 16.65 -18.80 -18.38
C MET A 303 16.39 -18.23 -16.97
N ALA A 304 16.80 -18.94 -15.92
CA ALA A 304 16.70 -18.48 -14.54
C ALA A 304 17.55 -17.23 -14.30
N THR A 305 18.81 -17.24 -14.74
CA THR A 305 19.71 -16.09 -14.68
C THR A 305 19.11 -14.88 -15.38
N SER A 306 18.62 -15.06 -16.62
CA SER A 306 18.01 -13.96 -17.38
C SER A 306 16.74 -13.42 -16.70
N SER A 307 15.92 -14.31 -16.14
CA SER A 307 14.72 -13.92 -15.36
C SER A 307 15.10 -13.10 -14.13
N ASN A 308 16.12 -13.51 -13.37
CA ASN A 308 16.57 -12.82 -12.16
C ASN A 308 17.18 -11.44 -12.50
N VAL A 309 17.97 -11.34 -13.56
CA VAL A 309 18.50 -10.05 -14.05
C VAL A 309 17.35 -9.10 -14.43
N GLN A 310 16.32 -9.61 -15.10
CA GLN A 310 15.14 -8.84 -15.44
C GLN A 310 14.38 -8.40 -14.18
N ALA A 311 14.22 -9.28 -13.19
CA ALA A 311 13.57 -8.96 -11.93
C ALA A 311 14.32 -7.85 -11.18
N LEU A 312 15.65 -7.94 -11.07
CA LEU A 312 16.49 -6.88 -10.46
C LEU A 312 16.35 -5.54 -11.17
N SER A 313 16.21 -5.57 -12.50
CA SER A 313 16.07 -4.36 -13.32
C SER A 313 14.75 -3.60 -13.08
N THR A 314 13.82 -4.15 -12.28
CA THR A 314 12.57 -3.46 -11.89
C THR A 314 12.77 -2.44 -10.78
N GLY A 315 13.82 -2.54 -9.96
CA GLY A 315 13.98 -1.68 -8.79
C GLY A 315 14.01 -0.17 -9.08
N PRO A 316 14.71 0.32 -10.13
CA PRO A 316 14.64 1.73 -10.51
C PRO A 316 13.22 2.19 -10.86
N ARG A 317 12.40 1.32 -11.47
CA ARG A 317 11.00 1.62 -11.78
C ARG A 317 10.17 1.71 -10.50
N ILE A 318 10.38 0.79 -9.55
CA ILE A 318 9.71 0.81 -8.23
C ILE A 318 10.05 2.11 -7.50
N ALA A 319 11.33 2.46 -7.40
CA ALA A 319 11.78 3.69 -6.74
C ALA A 319 11.21 4.96 -7.39
N SER A 320 11.17 5.02 -8.72
CA SER A 320 10.53 6.12 -9.44
C SER A 320 9.03 6.21 -9.15
N SER A 321 8.34 5.07 -9.05
CA SER A 321 6.93 5.00 -8.68
C SER A 321 6.71 5.49 -7.25
N THR A 322 7.51 5.00 -6.30
CA THR A 322 7.47 5.43 -4.89
C THR A 322 7.71 6.93 -4.74
N THR A 323 8.67 7.50 -5.47
CA THR A 323 8.91 8.96 -5.48
C THR A 323 7.69 9.73 -6.02
N THR A 324 7.01 9.18 -7.02
CA THR A 324 5.78 9.77 -7.57
C THR A 324 4.65 9.74 -6.55
N MET A 325 4.53 8.65 -5.78
CA MET A 325 3.54 8.53 -4.71
C MET A 325 3.78 9.52 -3.57
N ILE A 326 5.04 9.75 -3.16
CA ILE A 326 5.37 10.78 -2.16
C ILE A 326 4.89 12.16 -2.63
N LYS A 327 5.19 12.53 -3.88
CA LYS A 327 4.77 13.81 -4.47
C LYS A 327 3.25 13.91 -4.58
N TYR A 328 2.59 12.81 -4.94
CA TYR A 328 1.13 12.73 -4.99
C TYR A 328 0.53 12.96 -3.61
N ALA A 329 0.97 12.21 -2.59
CA ALA A 329 0.49 12.37 -1.22
C ALA A 329 0.68 13.80 -0.70
N ALA A 330 1.87 14.40 -0.89
CA ALA A 330 2.14 15.78 -0.50
C ALA A 330 1.16 16.77 -1.13
N ARG A 331 0.90 16.61 -2.44
CA ARG A 331 -0.03 17.46 -3.19
C ARG A 331 -1.46 17.30 -2.70
N GLU A 332 -1.94 16.07 -2.54
CA GLU A 332 -3.31 15.80 -2.11
C GLU A 332 -3.58 16.27 -0.68
N LEU A 333 -2.64 16.06 0.24
CA LEU A 333 -2.74 16.56 1.61
C LEU A 333 -2.76 18.10 1.62
N HIS A 334 -1.89 18.74 0.83
CA HIS A 334 -1.88 20.20 0.69
C HIS A 334 -3.22 20.72 0.15
N GLN A 335 -3.76 20.08 -0.89
CA GLN A 335 -5.07 20.43 -1.45
C GLN A 335 -6.19 20.24 -0.42
N GLY A 336 -6.18 19.13 0.32
CA GLY A 336 -7.18 18.84 1.35
C GLY A 336 -7.21 19.87 2.47
N VAL A 337 -6.04 20.30 2.95
CA VAL A 337 -5.93 21.36 3.98
C VAL A 337 -6.38 22.73 3.45
N ALA A 338 -6.21 22.99 2.14
CA ALA A 338 -6.59 24.25 1.52
C ALA A 338 -8.11 24.37 1.20
N ILE A 339 -8.90 23.29 1.35
CA ILE A 339 -10.34 23.32 1.09
C ILE A 339 -11.04 24.12 2.21
N PRO A 340 -11.82 25.17 1.89
CA PRO A 340 -12.52 25.97 2.90
C PRO A 340 -13.49 25.14 3.75
N ILE A 341 -13.44 25.34 5.06
CA ILE A 341 -14.37 24.73 6.01
C ILE A 341 -15.74 25.42 5.86
N GLY A 342 -16.73 24.70 5.35
CA GLY A 342 -18.10 25.20 5.13
C GLY A 342 -18.57 25.20 3.67
N ALA A 343 -17.73 24.70 2.75
CA ALA A 343 -18.15 24.31 1.39
C ALA A 343 -18.83 22.94 1.36
#